data_AF-A0A7U9C352-F1
#
_entry.id   AF-A0A7U9C352-F1
#
_cell.length_a   1.000
_cell.length_b   1.000
_cell.length_c   1.000
_cell.angle_alpha   90.00
_cell.angle_beta   90.00
_cell.angle_gamma   90.00
#
_symmetry.space_group_name_H-M   'P 1'
#
loop_
_entity.id
_entity.type
_entity.pdbx_description
1 polymer ?
#
loop_
_entity_poly.entity_id
_entity_poly.type
_entity_poly.pdbx_seq_one_letter_code
_entity_poly.pdbx_strand_id
1 'polypeptide(L)' 'MLGDADAWAARLEKGTDELYASAINGIGAMPAKGGNPNLADEEVMAIVDYMVAEVE' A
#
# COMPACT_ATOMS: atom_id res chain seq x y z
N MET A 1 -1.40 -17.31 1.17
CA MET A 1 -0.46 -16.87 2.22
C MET A 1 -0.46 -15.36 2.15
N LEU A 2 -1.18 -14.73 3.08
CA LEU A 2 -1.13 -13.28 3.30
C LEU A 2 0.25 -12.98 3.90
N GLY A 3 0.91 -11.90 3.45
CA GLY A 3 2.17 -11.42 4.00
C GLY A 3 3.39 -12.30 3.68
N ASP A 4 3.96 -12.15 2.47
CA ASP A 4 5.37 -12.51 2.29
C ASP A 4 6.20 -11.42 2.97
N ALA A 5 6.50 -11.62 4.25
CA ALA A 5 7.17 -10.62 5.08
C ALA A 5 8.53 -10.21 4.50
N ASP A 6 9.23 -11.14 3.84
CA ASP A 6 10.49 -10.86 3.14
C ASP A 6 10.26 -9.94 1.94
N ALA A 7 9.15 -10.11 1.21
CA ALA A 7 8.78 -9.23 0.10
C ALA A 7 8.32 -7.83 0.55
N TRP A 8 7.86 -7.70 1.79
CA TRP A 8 7.39 -6.44 2.37
C TRP A 8 8.47 -5.68 3.15
N ALA A 9 9.51 -6.33 3.64
CA ALA A 9 10.63 -5.68 4.35
C ALA A 9 11.20 -4.47 3.59
N ALA A 10 11.55 -4.62 2.32
CA ALA A 10 12.08 -3.53 1.48
C ALA A 10 11.06 -2.42 1.18
N ARG A 11 9.76 -2.68 1.37
CA ARG A 11 8.68 -1.70 1.21
C ARG A 11 8.51 -0.90 2.50
N LEU A 12 8.55 -1.59 3.64
CA LEU A 12 8.47 -0.99 4.97
C LEU A 12 9.68 -0.09 5.27
N GLU A 13 10.87 -0.41 4.75
CA GLU A 13 12.07 0.45 4.86
C GLU A 13 11.87 1.84 4.25
N LYS A 14 10.98 2.00 3.28
CA LYS A 14 10.68 3.30 2.66
C LYS A 14 9.79 4.19 3.52
N GLY A 15 9.17 3.62 4.56
CA GLY A 15 8.19 4.29 5.41
C GLY A 15 6.78 4.26 4.84
N THR A 16 5.80 4.35 5.73
CA THR A 16 4.37 4.21 5.41
C THR A 16 3.85 5.34 4.52
N ASP A 17 4.37 6.56 4.67
CA ASP A 17 3.98 7.72 3.86
C ASP A 17 4.23 7.50 2.36
N GLU A 18 5.36 6.89 2.01
CA GLU A 18 5.70 6.59 0.62
C GLU A 18 4.82 5.46 0.04
N LEU A 19 4.40 4.52 0.91
CA LEU A 19 3.44 3.47 0.55
C LEU A 19 2.06 4.06 0.28
N TYR A 20 1.59 5.00 1.10
CA TYR A 20 0.35 5.72 0.84
C TYR A 20 0.42 6.50 -0.47
N ALA A 21 1.49 7.27 -0.68
CA ALA A 21 1.67 8.04 -1.90
C ALA A 21 1.65 7.15 -3.15
N SER A 22 2.32 6.00 -3.10
CA SER A 22 2.32 5.02 -4.20
C SER A 22 0.96 4.37 -4.41
N ALA A 23 0.22 4.05 -3.34
CA ALA A 23 -1.09 3.42 -3.42
C ALA A 23 -2.16 4.39 -3.96
N ILE A 24 -2.11 5.66 -3.55
CA ILE A 24 -3.04 6.71 -3.96
C ILE A 24 -2.78 7.11 -5.42
N ASN A 25 -1.53 7.37 -5.78
CA ASN A 25 -1.18 7.91 -7.10
C ASN A 25 -0.88 6.83 -8.15
N GLY A 26 -0.61 5.60 -7.72
CA GLY A 26 -0.09 4.54 -8.58
C GLY A 26 1.41 4.70 -8.87
N ILE A 27 2.04 3.63 -9.32
CA ILE A 27 3.46 3.62 -9.69
C ILE A 27 3.74 2.52 -10.72
N GLY A 28 4.28 2.92 -11.87
CA GLY A 28 4.60 1.99 -12.97
C GLY A 28 3.38 1.23 -13.46
N ALA A 29 3.36 -0.09 -13.23
CA ALA A 29 2.26 -0.97 -13.60
C ALA A 29 1.09 -0.99 -12.58
N MET A 30 1.27 -0.37 -11.41
CA MET A 30 0.23 -0.32 -10.38
C MET A 30 -0.67 0.91 -10.60
N PRO A 31 -1.97 0.71 -10.89
CA PRO A 31 -2.89 1.83 -11.09
C PRO A 31 -3.18 2.55 -9.77
N ALA A 32 -3.44 3.86 -9.86
CA ALA A 32 -3.91 4.69 -8.76
C ALA A 32 -5.11 4.03 -8.04
N LYS A 33 -5.09 4.05 -6.71
CA LYS A 33 -6.17 3.50 -5.85
C LYS A 33 -6.54 2.04 -6.18
N GLY A 34 -5.56 1.25 -6.63
CA GLY A 34 -5.80 -0.14 -7.05
C GLY A 34 -6.72 -0.27 -8.27
N GLY A 35 -6.91 0.80 -9.04
CA GLY A 35 -7.81 0.85 -10.20
C GLY A 35 -9.25 1.25 -9.87
N ASN A 36 -9.56 1.59 -8.61
CA ASN A 36 -10.86 2.12 -8.24
C ASN A 36 -10.77 3.63 -7.91
N PRO A 37 -11.09 4.52 -8.87
CA PRO A 37 -10.97 5.96 -8.66
C PRO A 37 -11.98 6.53 -7.65
N ASN A 38 -12.99 5.75 -7.26
CA ASN A 38 -14.03 6.20 -6.34
C ASN A 38 -13.65 6.06 -4.86
N LEU A 39 -12.54 5.39 -4.55
CA LEU A 39 -12.07 5.27 -3.16
C LEU A 39 -11.61 6.64 -2.65
N ALA A 40 -11.97 6.97 -1.42
CA ALA A 40 -11.35 8.09 -0.71
C ALA A 40 -9.89 7.76 -0.39
N ASP A 41 -9.04 8.78 -0.28
CA ASP A 41 -7.61 8.56 -0.01
C ASP A 41 -7.41 7.90 1.36
N GLU A 42 -8.26 8.26 2.33
CA GLU A 42 -8.28 7.67 3.68
C GLU A 42 -8.62 6.18 3.66
N GLU A 43 -9.52 5.75 2.77
CA GLU A 43 -9.84 4.32 2.60
C GLU A 43 -8.64 3.56 2.04
N VAL A 44 -7.90 4.16 1.10
CA VAL A 44 -6.68 3.57 0.55
C VAL A 44 -5.59 3.48 1.62
N MET A 45 -5.41 4.51 2.45
CA MET A 45 -4.46 4.49 3.57
C MET A 45 -4.82 3.39 4.59
N ALA A 46 -6.09 3.26 4.97
CA ALA A 46 -6.53 2.22 5.90
C ALA A 46 -6.30 0.80 5.36
N ILE A 47 -6.43 0.60 4.04
CA ILE A 47 -6.07 -0.67 3.40
C ILE A 47 -4.56 -0.92 3.49
N VAL A 48 -3.73 0.09 3.23
CA VAL A 48 -2.28 -0.03 3.37
C VAL A 48 -1.91 -0.39 4.81
N ASP A 49 -2.52 0.26 5.80
CA ASP A 49 -2.30 -0.04 7.23
C ASP A 49 -2.63 -1.49 7.56
N TYR A 50 -3.77 -1.98 7.07
CA TYR A 50 -4.14 -3.39 7.23
C TYR A 50 -3.10 -4.33 6.61
N MET A 51 -2.62 -4.02 5.40
CA MET A 51 -1.61 -4.85 4.74
C MET A 51 -0.26 -4.84 5.47
N VAL A 52 0.12 -3.70 6.05
CA VAL A 52 1.35 -3.56 6.87
C VAL A 52 1.21 -4.33 8.18
N ALA A 53 0.07 -4.20 8.87
CA ALA A 53 -0.19 -4.89 10.13
C ALA A 53 -0.24 -6.42 9.99
N GLU A 54 -0.61 -6.95 8.81
CA GLU A 54 -0.59 -8.40 8.54
C GLU A 54 0.82 -8.95 8.22
N VAL A 55 1.83 -8.08 8.15
CA VAL A 55 3.23 -8.43 7.88
C VAL A 55 4.10 -8.35 9.15
N GLU A 56 3.69 -7.55 10.13
CA GLU A 56 4.30 -7.52 11.48
C GLU A 56 4.02 -8.79 12.28
#